data_AF-A0A961IWX7-F1
#
_entry.id   AF-A0A961IWX7-F1
#
_cell.length_a   1.000
_cell.length_b   1.000
_cell.length_c   1.000
_cell.angle_alpha   90.00
_cell.angle_beta   90.00
_cell.angle_gamma   90.00
#
_symmetry.space_group_name_H-M   'P 1'
#
loop_
_entity.id
_entity.type
_entity.pdbx_description
1 polymer ?
#
loop_
_entity_poly.entity_id
_entity_poly.type
_entity_poly.pdbx_seq_one_letter_code
_entity_poly.pdbx_strand_id
1 'polypeptide(L)'
;MDHRILELSYDLATIPGRNPHNPADPRVFRFRDTAMQRIDALLIDDGLGRGLDADLEADRLRLRFAVEDFDAAEARVGSALGDLALVRPAEMLRYWDKDAAL
;
A
#
# COMPACT_ATOMS: atom_id res chain seq x y z
N MET A 1 -21.34 -2.37 6.55
CA MET A 1 -20.41 -2.63 7.66
C MET A 1 -19.23 -1.72 7.45
N ASP A 2 -18.70 -1.11 8.50
CA ASP A 2 -17.51 -0.27 8.35
C ASP A 2 -16.31 -1.19 8.10
N HIS A 3 -15.50 -0.89 7.08
CA HIS A 3 -14.30 -1.65 6.75
C HIS A 3 -13.10 -1.04 7.48
N ARG A 4 -12.25 -1.88 8.08
CA ARG A 4 -10.96 -1.44 8.63
C ARG A 4 -10.02 -1.22 7.46
N ILE A 5 -9.58 0.01 7.26
CA ILE A 5 -8.68 0.37 6.17
C ILE A 5 -7.30 0.62 6.72
N LEU A 6 -6.36 -0.20 6.23
CA LEU A 6 -4.94 0.05 6.38
C LEU A 6 -4.45 0.76 5.12
N GLU A 7 -3.91 1.96 5.27
CA GLU A 7 -3.36 2.74 4.18
C GLU A 7 -1.85 2.88 4.31
N LEU A 8 -1.14 2.59 3.22
CA LEU A 8 0.29 2.78 3.11
C LEU A 8 0.58 3.99 2.23
N SER A 9 1.22 5.00 2.80
CA SER A 9 1.62 6.22 2.11
C SER A 9 3.11 6.19 1.80
N TYR A 10 3.47 6.28 0.53
CA TYR A 10 4.84 6.35 0.04
C TYR A 10 5.13 7.76 -0.49
N ASP A 11 6.27 8.33 -0.11
CA ASP A 11 6.81 9.51 -0.79
C ASP A 11 7.38 9.06 -2.14
N LEU A 12 6.89 9.65 -3.22
CA LEU A 12 7.34 9.33 -4.57
C LEU A 12 8.84 9.55 -4.75
N ALA A 13 9.45 10.50 -4.02
CA ALA A 13 10.90 10.75 -4.06
C ALA A 13 11.73 9.55 -3.55
N THR A 14 11.14 8.68 -2.74
CA THR A 14 11.81 7.47 -2.23
C THR A 14 11.75 6.29 -3.21
N ILE A 15 10.91 6.37 -4.26
CA ILE A 15 10.78 5.29 -5.24
C ILE A 15 12.07 5.15 -6.06
N PRO A 16 12.74 3.98 -6.02
CA PRO A 16 14.04 3.80 -6.66
C PRO A 16 14.01 4.10 -8.15
N GLY A 17 14.89 5.00 -8.57
CA GLY A 17 15.04 5.36 -9.97
C GLY A 17 13.90 6.23 -10.54
N ARG A 18 13.01 6.79 -9.72
CA ARG A 18 12.06 7.80 -10.19
C ARG A 18 12.80 9.00 -10.80
N ASN A 19 12.31 9.48 -11.94
CA ASN A 19 12.61 10.79 -12.49
C ASN A 19 11.66 11.85 -11.87
N PRO A 20 12.15 12.77 -11.02
CA PRO A 20 11.31 13.76 -10.36
C PRO A 20 10.69 14.77 -11.33
N HIS A 21 11.23 14.90 -12.54
CA HIS A 21 10.73 15.81 -13.57
C HIS A 21 9.67 15.18 -14.49
N ASN A 22 9.39 13.88 -14.34
CA ASN A 22 8.33 13.21 -15.10
C ASN A 22 7.17 12.83 -14.16
N PRO A 23 6.04 13.58 -14.20
CA PRO A 23 4.86 13.25 -13.39
C PRO A 23 4.20 11.92 -13.79
N ALA A 24 4.46 11.43 -15.01
CA ALA A 24 3.94 10.16 -15.51
C ALA A 24 5.07 9.11 -15.62
N ASP A 25 6.00 9.08 -14.66
CA ASP A 25 7.09 8.11 -14.68
C ASP A 25 6.56 6.65 -14.62
N PRO A 26 6.78 5.83 -15.67
CA PRO A 26 6.33 4.44 -15.69
C PRO A 26 6.87 3.59 -14.53
N ARG A 27 7.97 4.00 -13.89
CA ARG A 27 8.54 3.32 -12.72
C ARG A 27 7.66 3.49 -11.48
N VAL A 28 7.01 4.63 -11.33
CA VAL A 28 6.06 4.88 -10.22
C VAL A 28 4.84 3.98 -10.37
N PHE A 29 4.28 3.89 -11.58
CA PHE A 29 3.17 2.98 -11.86
C PHE A 29 3.56 1.51 -11.65
N ARG A 30 4.74 1.11 -12.13
CA ARG A 30 5.24 -0.25 -11.90
C ARG A 30 5.43 -0.54 -10.41
N PHE A 31 5.99 0.41 -9.65
CA PHE A 31 6.15 0.28 -8.21
C PHE A 31 4.79 0.12 -7.53
N ARG A 32 3.81 0.98 -7.85
CA ARG A 32 2.44 0.89 -7.37
C ARG A 32 1.85 -0.48 -7.61
N ASP A 33 1.85 -0.94 -8.86
CA ASP A 33 1.20 -2.19 -9.25
C ASP A 33 1.88 -3.39 -8.56
N THR A 34 3.21 -3.36 -8.47
CA THR A 34 4.00 -4.41 -7.80
C THR A 34 3.76 -4.43 -6.29
N ALA A 35 3.76 -3.26 -5.64
CA ALA A 35 3.53 -3.13 -4.21
C ALA A 35 2.11 -3.57 -3.85
N MET A 36 1.12 -3.10 -4.61
CA MET A 36 -0.29 -3.49 -4.46
C MET A 36 -0.45 -5.00 -4.58
N GLN A 37 0.04 -5.60 -5.67
CA GLN A 37 -0.07 -7.04 -5.91
C GLN A 37 0.60 -7.87 -4.80
N ARG A 38 1.81 -7.49 -4.38
CA ARG A 38 2.57 -8.26 -3.39
C ARG A 38 1.95 -8.18 -2.00
N ILE A 39 1.50 -7.00 -1.59
CA ILE A 39 0.89 -6.81 -0.28
C ILE A 39 -0.51 -7.42 -0.25
N ASP A 40 -1.28 -7.31 -1.34
CA ASP A 40 -2.58 -7.97 -1.47
C ASP A 40 -2.45 -9.49 -1.33
N ALA A 41 -1.55 -10.12 -2.09
CA ALA A 41 -1.30 -11.56 -1.98
C ALA A 41 -0.89 -11.96 -0.56
N LEU A 42 -0.05 -11.16 0.09
CA LEU A 42 0.39 -11.39 1.47
C LEU A 42 -0.77 -11.43 2.47
N LEU A 43 -1.68 -10.46 2.36
CA LEU A 43 -2.82 -10.33 3.25
C LEU A 43 -3.86 -11.43 2.98
N ILE A 44 -4.05 -11.81 1.71
CA ILE A 44 -4.94 -12.90 1.31
C ILE A 44 -4.42 -14.25 1.84
N ASP A 45 -3.14 -14.54 1.64
CA ASP A 45 -2.54 -15.82 2.04
C ASP A 45 -2.65 -16.07 3.55
N ASP A 46 -2.55 -15.01 4.35
CA ASP A 46 -2.67 -15.06 5.81
C ASP A 46 -4.12 -14.85 6.31
N GLY A 47 -5.09 -14.62 5.40
CA GLY A 47 -6.48 -14.33 5.76
C GLY A 47 -6.68 -13.03 6.54
N LEU A 48 -5.77 -12.07 6.36
CA LEU A 48 -5.73 -10.81 7.11
C LEU A 48 -6.40 -9.64 6.38
N GLY A 49 -6.69 -9.79 5.09
CA GLY A 49 -7.29 -8.71 4.32
C GLY A 49 -7.11 -8.87 2.81
N ARG A 50 -7.32 -7.77 2.10
CA ARG A 50 -7.17 -7.66 0.65
C ARG A 50 -6.99 -6.22 0.21
N GLY A 51 -6.43 -6.03 -0.97
CA GLY A 51 -6.30 -4.75 -1.65
C GLY A 51 -7.64 -4.18 -2.07
N LEU A 52 -7.76 -2.86 -1.96
CA LEU A 52 -8.90 -2.10 -2.46
C LEU A 52 -8.51 -1.30 -3.69
N ASP A 53 -7.63 -0.33 -3.52
CA ASP A 53 -7.18 0.52 -4.61
C ASP A 53 -5.80 1.14 -4.31
N ALA A 54 -5.33 1.92 -5.28
CA ALA A 54 -4.14 2.73 -5.15
C ALA A 54 -4.38 4.10 -5.80
N ASP A 55 -4.01 5.16 -5.11
CA ASP A 55 -4.13 6.53 -5.58
C ASP A 55 -2.76 7.20 -5.70
N LEU A 56 -2.57 7.94 -6.79
CA LEU A 56 -1.33 8.62 -7.11
C LEU A 56 -1.55 10.13 -7.11
N GLU A 57 -1.07 10.78 -6.06
CA GLU A 57 -1.05 12.24 -5.92
C GLU A 57 0.29 12.81 -6.40
N ALA A 58 0.44 14.14 -6.38
CA ALA A 58 1.60 14.84 -6.96
C ALA A 58 2.95 14.42 -6.35
N ASP A 59 2.97 14.12 -5.04
CA ASP A 59 4.16 13.76 -4.26
C ASP A 59 4.00 12.44 -3.49
N ARG A 60 2.80 11.87 -3.45
CA ARG A 60 2.48 10.68 -2.67
C ARG A 60 1.82 9.58 -3.49
N LEU A 61 2.16 8.34 -3.17
CA LEU A 61 1.43 7.15 -3.58
C LEU A 61 0.75 6.54 -2.36
N ARG A 62 -0.57 6.35 -2.42
CA ARG A 62 -1.37 5.72 -1.37
C ARG A 62 -1.87 4.37 -1.83
N LEU A 63 -1.65 3.32 -1.04
CA LEU A 63 -2.19 1.99 -1.27
C LEU A 63 -3.15 1.66 -0.13
N ARG A 64 -4.38 1.24 -0.45
CA ARG A 64 -5.42 0.98 0.55
C ARG A 64 -5.80 -0.50 0.56
N PHE A 65 -5.89 -1.05 1.76
CA PHE A 65 -6.24 -2.45 2.01
C PHE A 65 -7.37 -2.52 3.03
N ALA A 66 -8.38 -3.33 2.76
CA ALA A 66 -9.33 -3.75 3.78
C ALA A 66 -8.68 -4.85 4.60
N VAL A 67 -8.69 -4.72 5.92
CA VAL A 67 -8.05 -5.68 6.83
C VAL A 67 -9.05 -6.22 7.86
N GLU A 68 -8.81 -7.42 8.34
CA GLU A 68 -9.62 -8.04 9.39
C GLU A 68 -9.15 -7.59 10.79
N ASP A 69 -7.84 -7.39 10.96
CA ASP A 69 -7.22 -6.95 12.20
C ASP A 69 -6.05 -6.00 11.89
N PHE A 70 -6.04 -4.82 12.49
CA PHE A 70 -5.00 -3.82 12.25
C PHE A 70 -3.63 -4.29 12.71
N ASP A 71 -3.54 -4.81 13.93
CA ASP A 71 -2.25 -5.12 14.53
C ASP A 71 -1.61 -6.31 13.82
N ALA A 72 -2.40 -7.32 13.47
CA ALA A 72 -1.92 -8.46 12.69
C ALA A 72 -1.50 -8.06 11.28
N ALA A 73 -2.31 -7.25 10.57
CA ALA A 73 -1.98 -6.79 9.22
C ALA A 73 -0.72 -5.91 9.20
N GLU A 74 -0.58 -4.96 10.13
CA GLU A 74 0.59 -4.09 10.22
C GLU A 74 1.86 -4.86 10.53
N ALA A 75 1.81 -5.78 11.50
CA ALA A 75 2.96 -6.62 11.83
C ALA A 75 3.39 -7.45 10.62
N ARG A 76 2.42 -8.00 9.89
CA ARG A 76 2.67 -8.83 8.72
C ARG A 76 3.26 -8.05 7.55
N VAL A 77 2.66 -6.91 7.21
CA VAL A 77 3.16 -6.00 6.18
C VAL A 77 4.54 -5.46 6.56
N GLY A 78 4.71 -5.02 7.81
CA GLY A 78 5.97 -4.50 8.34
C GLY A 78 7.13 -5.51 8.22
N SER A 79 6.88 -6.78 8.53
CA SER A 79 7.86 -7.85 8.31
C SER A 79 8.16 -8.07 6.83
N ALA A 80 7.13 -8.09 5.98
CA ALA A 80 7.28 -8.43 4.56
C ALA A 80 7.92 -7.31 3.73
N LEU A 81 7.80 -6.03 4.13
CA LEU A 81 8.41 -4.92 3.38
C LEU A 81 9.93 -5.10 3.20
N GLY A 82 10.60 -5.67 4.21
CA GLY A 82 12.02 -6.03 4.12
C GLY A 82 12.30 -7.14 3.10
N ASP A 83 11.48 -8.19 3.10
CA ASP A 83 11.64 -9.38 2.24
C ASP A 83 11.25 -9.10 0.79
N LEU A 84 10.26 -8.22 0.58
CA LEU A 84 9.73 -7.88 -0.74
C LEU A 84 10.59 -6.86 -1.49
N ALA A 85 11.70 -6.39 -0.88
CA ALA A 85 12.56 -5.33 -1.41
C ALA A 85 11.79 -4.05 -1.79
N LEU A 86 10.66 -3.82 -1.12
CA LEU A 86 9.91 -2.58 -1.25
C LEU A 86 10.56 -1.54 -0.34
N VAL A 87 10.59 -0.29 -0.79
CA VAL A 87 10.97 0.82 0.11
C VAL A 87 9.96 0.88 1.25
N ARG A 88 10.36 1.40 2.41
CA ARG A 88 9.42 1.58 3.52
C ARG A 88 8.42 2.70 3.17
N PRO A 89 7.13 2.52 3.47
CA PRO A 89 6.17 3.62 3.41
C PRO A 89 6.62 4.71 4.39
N ALA A 90 6.36 5.96 4.02
CA ALA A 90 6.57 7.11 4.89
C ALA A 90 5.60 7.06 6.09
N GLU A 91 4.36 6.63 5.84
CA GLU A 91 3.31 6.56 6.87
C GLU A 91 2.43 5.32 6.64
N MET A 92 1.89 4.81 7.75
CA MET A 92 0.92 3.72 7.79
C MET A 92 -0.27 4.20 8.63
N LEU A 93 -1.45 4.33 8.02
CA LEU A 93 -2.63 4.92 8.64
C LEU A 93 -3.72 3.87 8.84
N ARG A 94 -4.45 4.01 9.95
CA ARG A 94 -5.59 3.17 10.32
C ARG A 94 -6.85 4.03 10.35
N TYR A 95 -7.88 3.65 9.61
CA TYR A 95 -9.18 4.29 9.71
C TYR A 95 -10.32 3.35 9.34
N TRP A 96 -11.55 3.78 9.59
CA TRP A 96 -12.75 3.05 9.23
C TRP A 96 -13.43 3.75 8.06
N ASP A 97 -13.77 3.00 7.02
CA ASP A 97 -14.46 3.52 5.84
C ASP A 97 -15.75 2.71 5.59
N LYS A 98 -16.87 3.42 5.45
CA LYS A 98 -18.19 2.83 5.22
C LYS A 98 -18.46 2.53 3.75
N ASP A 99 -17.74 3.23 2.87
CA ASP A 99 -17.95 3.24 1.43
C ASP A 99 -16.85 2.49 0.68
N ALA A 100 -15.87 1.91 1.40
CA ALA A 100 -14.92 0.95 0.87
C ALA A 100 -15.63 -0.37 0.48
N ALA A 101 -16.45 -0.30 -0.57
CA ALA A 101 -17.25 -1.41 -1.04
C ALA A 101 -16.36 -2.52 -1.60
N LEU A 102 -16.76 -3.77 -1.32
CA LEU A 102 -16.08 -4.98 -1.77
C LEU A 102 -16.29 -5.26 -3.26
#